data_AF-A0A7S1Y5K1-F1
#
_entry.id   AF-A0A7S1Y5K1-F1
#
_cell.length_a   1.000
_cell.length_b   1.000
_cell.length_c   1.000
_cell.angle_alpha   90.00
_cell.angle_beta   90.00
_cell.angle_gamma   90.00
#
_symmetry.space_group_name_H-M   'P 1'
#
loop_
_entity.id
_entity.type
_entity.pdbx_description
1 polymer ?
#
loop_
_entity_poly.entity_id
_entity_poly.type
_entity_poly.pdbx_seq_one_letter_code
_entity_poly.pdbx_strand_id
1 'polypeptide(L)'
;FVSPTKQRSSSTGQRRHYDQQFVVGAQTLQKLQNLFHLSFDDSRSIAEGYDCRDIEPKGYYDYLKVQHAWKISSPDSMVEDFEQFTKNQVQPVEEQIGLREAYADAVEELVRHESLERGFEFLHHDKNEKLLLHGTKPHVAASILEKSLDPAMARDGLFGSGTYFAENP
;
A
#
# COMPACT_ATOMS: atom_id res chain seq x y z
N PHE A 1 15.40 -56.55 28.51
CA PHE A 1 16.03 -55.44 27.78
C PHE A 1 15.01 -54.84 26.83
N VAL A 2 14.29 -53.81 27.28
CA VAL A 2 13.29 -53.08 26.50
C VAL A 2 13.74 -51.62 26.50
N SER A 3 13.98 -51.09 25.32
CA SER A 3 14.47 -49.73 25.10
C SER A 3 13.44 -48.68 25.53
N PRO A 4 13.84 -47.56 26.16
CA PRO A 4 12.93 -46.48 26.45
C PRO A 4 12.68 -45.66 25.19
N THR A 5 11.43 -45.69 24.73
CA THR A 5 10.91 -44.87 23.63
C THR A 5 10.98 -43.40 24.04
N LYS A 6 11.87 -42.62 23.42
CA LYS A 6 11.95 -41.17 23.57
C LYS A 6 10.62 -40.55 23.11
N GLN A 7 9.82 -40.09 24.06
CA GLN A 7 8.71 -39.18 23.77
C GLN A 7 9.31 -37.88 23.21
N ARG A 8 9.07 -37.62 21.92
CA ARG A 8 9.28 -36.31 21.32
C ARG A 8 8.29 -35.35 21.98
N SER A 9 8.81 -34.41 22.75
CA SER A 9 8.09 -33.22 23.16
C SER A 9 7.59 -32.51 21.90
N SER A 10 6.27 -32.51 21.71
CA SER A 10 5.63 -31.63 20.76
C SER A 10 5.85 -30.21 21.29
N SER A 11 6.75 -29.47 20.63
CA SER A 11 6.78 -28.02 20.77
C SER A 11 5.41 -27.52 20.32
N THR A 12 4.57 -27.26 21.31
CA THR A 12 3.35 -26.47 21.16
C THR A 12 3.85 -25.12 20.68
N GLY A 13 3.92 -24.96 19.36
CA GLY A 13 4.23 -23.72 18.73
C GLY A 13 3.29 -22.71 19.35
N GLN A 14 3.86 -21.77 20.11
CA GLN A 14 3.14 -20.59 20.53
C GLN A 14 2.61 -19.99 19.23
N ARG A 15 1.33 -20.23 18.96
CA ARG A 15 0.55 -19.41 18.05
C ARG A 15 0.65 -18.03 18.69
N ARG A 16 1.61 -17.24 18.20
CA ARG A 16 1.64 -15.82 18.42
C ARG A 16 0.24 -15.37 18.05
N HIS A 17 -0.55 -15.06 19.07
CA HIS A 17 -1.66 -14.15 18.94
C HIS A 17 -1.02 -12.89 18.34
N TYR A 18 -0.97 -12.83 17.01
CA TYR A 18 -0.77 -11.57 16.32
C TYR A 18 -2.05 -10.81 16.63
N ASP A 19 -2.03 -10.13 17.78
CA ASP A 19 -3.05 -9.20 18.16
C ASP A 19 -3.33 -8.33 16.94
N GLN A 20 -4.59 -8.34 16.52
CA GLN A 20 -5.15 -7.57 15.43
C GLN A 20 -5.16 -6.07 15.78
N GLN A 21 -4.04 -5.55 16.28
CA GLN A 21 -3.92 -4.25 16.95
C GLN A 21 -3.36 -3.14 16.07
N PHE A 22 -3.35 -3.34 14.75
CA PHE A 22 -2.96 -2.27 13.83
C PHE A 22 -4.16 -1.77 13.03
N VAL A 23 -5.30 -1.53 13.68
CA VAL A 23 -6.35 -0.71 13.07
C VAL A 23 -5.92 0.74 13.26
N VAL A 24 -5.81 1.51 12.17
CA VAL A 24 -5.61 2.96 12.27
C VAL A 24 -6.73 3.60 13.11
N GLY A 25 -6.49 4.76 13.72
CA GLY A 25 -7.51 5.44 14.51
C GLY A 25 -8.77 5.74 13.68
N ALA A 26 -9.92 5.90 14.33
CA ALA A 26 -11.18 6.18 13.63
C ALA A 26 -11.11 7.44 12.73
N GLN A 27 -10.33 8.44 13.15
CA GLN A 27 -10.08 9.64 12.34
C GLN A 27 -9.25 9.33 11.09
N THR A 28 -8.15 8.59 11.21
CA THR A 28 -7.36 8.13 10.06
C THR A 28 -8.21 7.29 9.10
N LEU A 29 -9.04 6.38 9.63
CA LEU A 29 -9.94 5.55 8.82
C LEU A 29 -10.93 6.40 8.01
N GLN A 30 -11.49 7.45 8.63
CA GLN A 30 -12.38 8.39 7.97
C GLN A 30 -11.66 9.20 6.87
N LYS A 31 -10.41 9.60 7.09
CA LYS A 31 -9.59 10.29 6.09
C LYS A 31 -9.24 9.36 4.93
N LEU A 32 -8.88 8.11 5.22
CA LEU A 32 -8.69 7.09 4.19
C LEU A 32 -9.95 6.86 3.36
N GLN A 33 -11.13 6.89 3.97
CA GLN A 33 -12.40 6.77 3.24
C GLN A 33 -12.56 7.87 2.17
N ASN A 34 -12.01 9.07 2.38
CA ASN A 34 -12.05 10.15 1.40
C ASN A 34 -11.20 9.81 0.16
N LEU A 35 -10.09 9.08 0.32
CA LEU A 35 -9.29 8.60 -0.83
C LEU A 35 -10.12 7.67 -1.72
N PHE A 36 -10.97 6.84 -1.12
CA PHE A 36 -11.81 5.85 -1.82
C PHE A 36 -13.18 6.38 -2.26
N HIS A 37 -13.38 7.70 -2.22
CA HIS A 37 -14.59 8.31 -2.74
C HIS A 37 -14.48 8.49 -4.26
N LEU A 38 -15.29 7.76 -5.01
CA LEU A 38 -15.34 7.82 -6.46
C LEU A 38 -16.58 8.59 -6.89
N SER A 39 -16.41 9.57 -7.77
CA SER A 39 -17.57 10.19 -8.41
C SER A 39 -18.26 9.19 -9.34
N PHE A 40 -19.55 9.37 -9.57
CA PHE A 40 -20.27 8.53 -10.53
C PHE A 40 -19.64 8.59 -11.93
N ASP A 41 -19.17 9.75 -12.36
CA ASP A 41 -18.51 9.92 -13.66
C ASP A 41 -17.17 9.18 -13.72
N ASP A 42 -16.36 9.24 -12.66
CA ASP A 42 -15.12 8.45 -12.57
C ASP A 42 -15.42 6.95 -12.63
N SER A 43 -16.48 6.50 -11.93
CA SER A 43 -16.85 5.08 -11.89
C SER A 43 -17.18 4.50 -13.27
N ARG A 44 -17.65 5.34 -14.20
CA ARG A 44 -17.96 4.91 -15.58
C ARG A 44 -16.71 4.66 -16.39
N SER A 45 -15.66 5.44 -16.14
CA SER A 45 -14.38 5.35 -16.85
C SER A 45 -13.50 4.18 -16.39
N ILE A 46 -13.79 3.55 -15.25
CA ILE A 46 -13.00 2.41 -14.72
C ILE A 46 -13.03 1.19 -15.66
N ALA A 47 -14.10 1.03 -16.45
CA ALA A 47 -14.19 -0.04 -17.44
C ALA A 47 -13.54 0.32 -18.79
N GLU A 48 -13.00 1.53 -18.92
CA GLU A 48 -12.42 2.06 -20.14
C GLU A 48 -10.88 1.97 -20.05
N GLY A 49 -10.27 1.03 -20.74
CA GLY A 49 -8.83 0.81 -20.68
C GLY A 49 -8.34 -0.27 -21.62
N TYR A 50 -7.04 -0.24 -21.95
CA TYR A 50 -6.41 -1.32 -22.74
C TYR A 50 -6.50 -2.67 -22.00
N ASP A 51 -6.46 -2.61 -20.68
CA ASP A 51 -6.44 -3.70 -19.71
C ASP A 51 -7.82 -4.20 -19.26
N CYS A 52 -8.90 -3.46 -19.57
CA CYS A 52 -10.27 -3.81 -19.18
C CYS A 52 -11.10 -4.52 -20.27
N ARG A 53 -10.51 -4.81 -21.44
CA ARG A 53 -11.23 -5.21 -22.67
C ARG A 53 -12.01 -6.52 -22.59
N ASP A 54 -11.55 -7.45 -21.76
CA ASP A 54 -12.12 -8.81 -21.66
C ASP A 54 -13.02 -8.99 -20.44
N ILE A 55 -13.34 -7.90 -19.72
CA ILE A 55 -14.14 -7.95 -18.51
C ILE A 55 -15.55 -7.46 -18.86
N GLU A 56 -16.54 -8.36 -18.82
CA GLU A 56 -17.94 -7.96 -18.86
C GLU A 56 -18.20 -6.95 -17.72
N PRO A 57 -18.74 -5.76 -18.00
CA PRO A 57 -18.98 -4.76 -16.98
C PRO A 57 -19.93 -5.32 -15.91
N LYS A 58 -19.43 -5.56 -14.70
CA LYS A 58 -20.22 -6.08 -13.57
C LYS A 58 -21.09 -5.00 -12.91
N GLY A 59 -21.38 -3.91 -13.61
CA GLY A 59 -21.97 -2.68 -13.08
C GLY A 59 -20.92 -1.66 -12.65
N TYR A 60 -21.39 -0.49 -12.22
CA TYR A 60 -20.56 0.60 -11.71
C TYR A 60 -20.50 0.54 -10.18
N TYR A 61 -19.32 0.78 -9.61
CA TYR A 61 -19.17 0.97 -8.17
C TYR A 61 -19.24 2.46 -7.90
N ASP A 62 -20.31 2.90 -7.23
CA ASP A 62 -20.44 4.28 -6.74
C ASP A 62 -19.77 4.49 -5.38
N TYR A 63 -19.35 3.40 -4.73
CA TYR A 63 -18.81 3.46 -3.38
C TYR A 63 -17.91 2.27 -3.02
N LEU A 64 -16.70 2.58 -2.53
CA LEU A 64 -15.81 1.62 -1.88
C LEU A 64 -15.74 1.93 -0.38
N LYS A 65 -16.31 1.05 0.44
CA LYS A 65 -16.28 1.20 1.90
C LYS A 65 -14.97 0.69 2.47
N VAL A 66 -14.21 1.56 3.13
CA VAL A 66 -13.02 1.17 3.90
C VAL A 66 -13.47 0.51 5.20
N GLN A 67 -13.32 -0.83 5.27
CA GLN A 67 -13.69 -1.60 6.47
C GLN A 67 -12.57 -1.59 7.52
N HIS A 68 -11.33 -1.74 7.03
CA HIS A 68 -10.14 -1.86 7.85
C HIS A 68 -8.98 -1.19 7.13
N ALA A 69 -8.07 -0.63 7.92
CA ALA A 69 -6.80 -0.13 7.41
C ALA A 69 -5.71 -0.43 8.44
N TRP A 70 -4.59 -0.91 7.91
CA TRP A 70 -3.42 -1.28 8.70
C TRP A 70 -2.23 -0.41 8.33
N LYS A 71 -1.57 0.14 9.34
CA LYS A 71 -0.25 0.74 9.17
C LYS A 71 0.79 -0.38 9.18
N ILE A 72 1.56 -0.45 8.10
CA ILE A 72 2.64 -1.42 7.95
C ILE A 72 3.94 -0.67 8.23
N SER A 73 4.72 -1.17 9.18
CA SER A 73 6.04 -0.64 9.48
C SER A 73 7.09 -1.63 8.99
N SER A 74 8.07 -1.13 8.24
CA SER A 74 9.25 -1.92 7.90
C SER A 74 10.12 -2.13 9.14
N PRO A 75 10.89 -3.23 9.22
CA PRO A 75 11.94 -3.36 10.23
C PRO A 75 12.96 -2.23 10.11
N ASP A 76 13.50 -1.77 11.24
CA ASP A 76 14.45 -0.64 11.29
C ASP A 76 15.61 -0.78 10.31
N SER A 77 16.13 -2.00 10.12
CA SER A 77 17.22 -2.26 9.17
C SER A 77 16.87 -1.94 7.71
N MET A 78 15.62 -2.15 7.29
CA MET A 78 15.20 -1.78 5.93
C MET A 78 15.08 -0.27 5.76
N VAL A 79 14.71 0.44 6.85
CA VAL A 79 14.63 1.90 6.84
C VAL A 79 16.03 2.48 6.70
N GLU A 80 17.01 1.96 7.45
CA GLU A 80 18.42 2.36 7.34
C GLU A 80 18.99 2.14 5.93
N ASP A 81 18.76 0.97 5.34
CA ASP A 81 19.19 0.65 3.97
C ASP A 81 18.59 1.63 2.95
N PHE A 82 17.30 1.96 3.10
CA PHE A 82 16.60 2.91 2.24
C PHE A 82 17.13 4.35 2.40
N GLU A 83 17.36 4.79 3.64
CA GLU A 83 17.98 6.10 3.88
C GLU A 83 19.37 6.19 3.26
N GLN A 84 20.17 5.14 3.35
CA GLN A 84 21.49 5.10 2.74
C GLN A 84 21.40 5.14 1.21
N PHE A 85 20.45 4.42 0.62
CA PHE A 85 20.17 4.48 -0.82
C PHE A 85 19.75 5.90 -1.27
N THR A 86 18.84 6.55 -0.54
CA THR A 86 18.35 7.89 -0.90
C THR A 86 19.41 8.97 -0.71
N LYS A 87 20.29 8.87 0.30
CA LYS A 87 21.45 9.78 0.46
C LYS A 87 22.40 9.74 -0.75
N ASN A 88 22.45 8.62 -1.46
CA ASN A 88 23.29 8.44 -2.66
C ASN A 88 22.58 8.84 -3.97
N GLN A 89 21.26 9.05 -3.95
CA GLN A 89 20.46 9.45 -5.10
C GLN A 89 20.26 10.99 -5.07
N VAL A 90 21.20 11.74 -5.64
CA VAL A 90 21.22 13.21 -5.61
C VAL A 90 21.03 13.79 -7.01
N GLN A 91 19.91 13.46 -7.67
CA GLN A 91 19.48 14.27 -8.81
C GLN A 91 18.13 14.90 -8.49
N PRO A 92 18.06 16.24 -8.38
CA PRO A 92 16.79 16.93 -8.25
C PRO A 92 15.95 16.62 -9.49
N VAL A 93 14.66 16.34 -9.28
CA VAL A 93 13.73 16.10 -10.38
C VAL A 93 13.31 17.46 -10.94
N GLU A 94 13.59 17.71 -12.22
CA GLU A 94 13.27 19.00 -12.88
C GLU A 94 11.76 19.18 -13.09
N GLU A 95 11.01 18.07 -13.20
CA GLU A 95 9.58 18.08 -13.47
C GLU A 95 8.77 17.45 -12.33
N GLN A 96 7.90 18.24 -11.71
CA GLN A 96 6.95 17.72 -10.73
C GLN A 96 5.71 17.19 -11.44
N ILE A 97 5.40 15.92 -11.18
CA ILE A 97 4.16 15.32 -11.67
C ILE A 97 3.03 15.77 -10.74
N GLY A 98 2.07 16.51 -11.29
CA GLY A 98 0.85 16.90 -10.60
C GLY A 98 -0.07 15.70 -10.40
N LEU A 99 -0.68 15.61 -9.21
CA LEU A 99 -1.77 14.67 -8.94
C LEU A 99 -3.12 15.37 -9.19
N ARG A 100 -4.20 14.60 -9.36
CA ARG A 100 -5.56 15.15 -9.34
C ARG A 100 -5.83 15.89 -8.03
N GLU A 101 -6.34 17.12 -8.11
CA GLU A 101 -6.56 18.03 -6.96
C GLU A 101 -7.29 17.35 -5.79
N ALA A 102 -8.43 16.72 -6.05
CA ALA A 102 -9.22 16.04 -5.01
C ALA A 102 -8.45 14.91 -4.31
N TYR A 103 -7.56 14.22 -5.03
CA TYR A 103 -6.71 13.19 -4.43
C TYR A 103 -5.56 13.81 -3.64
N ALA A 104 -4.92 14.84 -4.19
CA ALA A 104 -3.85 15.58 -3.51
C ALA A 104 -4.33 16.16 -2.17
N ASP A 105 -5.51 16.77 -2.13
CA ASP A 105 -6.13 17.32 -0.91
C ASP A 105 -6.36 16.23 0.14
N ALA A 106 -6.90 15.09 -0.27
CA ALA A 106 -7.15 13.96 0.63
C ALA A 106 -5.86 13.32 1.15
N VAL A 107 -4.81 13.25 0.32
CA VAL A 107 -3.48 12.81 0.73
C VAL A 107 -2.85 13.79 1.72
N GLU A 108 -2.88 15.10 1.43
CA GLU A 108 -2.33 16.12 2.32
C GLU A 108 -3.05 16.10 3.68
N GLU A 109 -4.38 15.98 3.67
CA GLU A 109 -5.17 15.88 4.88
C GLU A 109 -4.78 14.65 5.74
N LEU A 110 -4.54 13.50 5.09
CA LEU A 110 -4.13 12.27 5.74
C LEU A 110 -2.70 12.38 6.31
N VAL A 111 -1.75 12.84 5.50
CA VAL A 111 -0.35 12.99 5.90
C VAL A 111 -0.23 13.97 7.06
N ARG A 112 -0.88 15.14 6.98
CA ARG A 112 -0.86 16.13 8.07
C ARG A 112 -1.39 15.56 9.39
N HIS A 113 -2.45 14.75 9.32
CA HIS A 113 -3.03 14.12 10.52
C HIS A 113 -2.07 13.10 11.15
N GLU A 114 -1.49 12.21 10.35
CA GLU A 114 -0.53 11.20 10.83
C GLU A 114 0.80 11.83 11.30
N SER A 115 1.27 12.89 10.64
CA SER A 115 2.49 13.63 11.05
C SER A 115 2.32 14.25 12.44
N LEU A 116 1.16 14.85 12.72
CA LEU A 116 0.88 15.48 14.00
C LEU A 116 0.70 14.46 15.14
N GLU A 117 0.09 13.31 14.87
CA GLU A 117 -0.20 12.31 15.90
C GLU A 117 0.95 11.32 16.15
N ARG A 118 1.76 11.01 15.11
CA ARG A 118 2.64 9.83 15.12
C ARG A 118 4.02 10.05 14.50
N GLY A 119 4.40 11.30 14.22
CA GLY A 119 5.72 11.62 13.70
C GLY A 119 5.97 11.08 12.29
N PHE A 120 4.92 10.98 11.47
CA PHE A 120 5.05 10.67 10.05
C PHE A 120 5.95 11.72 9.40
N GLU A 121 7.01 11.28 8.71
CA GLU A 121 7.87 12.16 7.93
C GLU A 121 7.05 12.77 6.79
N PHE A 122 7.24 14.06 6.55
CA PHE A 122 6.60 14.74 5.43
C PHE A 122 7.08 14.12 4.12
N LEU A 123 6.18 13.95 3.15
CA LEU A 123 6.55 13.53 1.80
C LEU A 123 7.64 14.46 1.26
N HIS A 124 8.72 13.87 0.75
CA HIS A 124 9.83 14.62 0.16
C HIS A 124 9.46 15.14 -1.23
N HIS A 125 8.80 16.30 -1.28
CA HIS A 125 8.38 16.94 -2.54
C HIS A 125 9.56 17.28 -3.47
N ASP A 126 10.74 17.57 -2.91
CA ASP A 126 12.00 17.80 -3.64
C ASP A 126 12.50 16.54 -4.36
N LYS A 127 12.08 15.36 -3.90
CA LYS A 127 12.36 14.05 -4.51
C LYS A 127 11.18 13.50 -5.31
N ASN A 128 10.15 14.32 -5.53
CA ASN A 128 8.89 13.92 -6.17
C ASN A 128 8.22 12.71 -5.50
N GLU A 129 8.34 12.59 -4.17
CA GLU A 129 7.65 11.55 -3.41
C GLU A 129 6.14 11.79 -3.39
N LYS A 130 5.37 10.73 -3.64
CA LYS A 130 3.91 10.76 -3.72
C LYS A 130 3.34 9.56 -2.97
N LEU A 131 2.23 9.78 -2.25
CA LEU A 131 1.40 8.67 -1.78
C LEU A 131 0.52 8.22 -2.94
N LEU A 132 0.62 6.95 -3.31
CA LEU A 132 -0.14 6.35 -4.41
C LEU A 132 -0.74 5.01 -3.98
N LEU A 133 -1.78 4.57 -4.68
CA LEU A 133 -2.46 3.30 -4.45
C LEU A 133 -1.82 2.19 -5.28
N HIS A 134 -1.75 0.99 -4.69
CA HIS A 134 -1.35 -0.22 -5.40
C HIS A 134 -2.41 -1.31 -5.24
N GLY A 135 -3.09 -1.63 -6.32
CA GLY A 135 -4.06 -2.73 -6.37
C GLY A 135 -3.36 -4.08 -6.57
N THR A 136 -3.67 -5.06 -5.72
CA THR A 136 -3.09 -6.41 -5.85
C THR A 136 -4.11 -7.52 -5.55
N LYS A 137 -3.80 -8.75 -5.97
CA LYS A 137 -4.63 -9.91 -5.65
C LYS A 137 -4.43 -10.29 -4.17
N PRO A 138 -5.46 -10.73 -3.43
CA PRO A 138 -5.33 -11.03 -2.01
C PRO A 138 -4.20 -12.01 -1.65
N HIS A 139 -3.95 -13.03 -2.48
CA HIS A 139 -2.88 -14.00 -2.25
C HIS A 139 -1.46 -13.45 -2.47
N VAL A 140 -1.32 -12.31 -3.14
CA VAL A 140 -0.03 -11.63 -3.39
C VAL A 140 0.29 -10.66 -2.26
N ALA A 141 -0.72 -10.14 -1.56
CA ALA A 141 -0.55 -9.15 -0.50
C ALA A 141 0.44 -9.62 0.58
N ALA A 142 0.35 -10.88 1.03
CA ALA A 142 1.29 -11.43 2.02
C ALA A 142 2.75 -11.37 1.56
N SER A 143 3.03 -11.69 0.29
CA SER A 143 4.39 -11.61 -0.25
C SER A 143 4.90 -10.17 -0.35
N ILE A 144 4.04 -9.22 -0.70
CA ILE A 144 4.39 -7.79 -0.71
C ILE A 144 4.71 -7.31 0.72
N LEU A 145 3.92 -7.73 1.71
CA LEU A 145 4.15 -7.36 3.11
C LEU A 145 5.44 -7.95 3.68
N GLU A 146 5.83 -9.15 3.25
CA GLU A 146 7.04 -9.82 3.74
C GLU A 146 8.31 -9.37 3.01
N LYS A 147 8.22 -9.10 1.70
CA LYS A 147 9.39 -8.89 0.83
C LYS A 147 9.46 -7.48 0.24
N SER A 148 8.54 -6.60 0.60
CA SER A 148 8.29 -5.33 -0.09
C SER A 148 7.88 -5.53 -1.56
N LEU A 149 7.73 -4.42 -2.30
CA LEU A 149 7.47 -4.45 -3.74
C LEU A 149 8.75 -4.83 -4.48
N ASP A 150 8.94 -6.13 -4.72
CA ASP A 150 10.07 -6.68 -5.47
C ASP A 150 9.87 -6.45 -6.98
N PRO A 151 10.83 -5.86 -7.72
CA PRO A 151 10.78 -5.77 -9.18
C PRO A 151 10.61 -7.12 -9.88
N ALA A 152 11.01 -8.24 -9.28
CA ALA A 152 10.75 -9.57 -9.82
C ALA A 152 9.25 -9.94 -9.79
N MET A 153 8.44 -9.22 -9.01
CA MET A 153 6.98 -9.32 -9.00
C MET A 153 6.30 -8.36 -9.99
N ALA A 154 7.09 -7.58 -10.73
CA ALA A 154 6.61 -6.70 -11.78
C ALA A 154 5.77 -7.47 -12.80
N ARG A 155 4.77 -6.78 -13.35
CA ARG A 155 3.94 -7.33 -14.41
C ARG A 155 4.17 -6.55 -15.68
N ASP A 156 4.01 -7.22 -16.80
CA ASP A 156 3.96 -6.56 -18.09
C ASP A 156 2.63 -5.83 -18.19
N GLY A 157 2.71 -4.50 -18.29
CA GLY A 157 1.59 -3.61 -18.52
C GLY A 157 1.83 -2.73 -19.74
N LEU A 158 1.03 -1.67 -19.87
CA LEU A 158 1.07 -0.77 -21.03
C LEU A 158 2.45 -0.14 -21.27
N PHE A 159 3.22 0.07 -20.20
CA PHE A 159 4.54 0.72 -20.23
C PHE A 159 5.70 -0.29 -20.02
N GLY A 160 5.43 -1.57 -20.24
CA GLY A 160 6.41 -2.64 -20.06
C GLY A 160 6.37 -3.29 -18.68
N SER A 161 7.47 -3.93 -18.29
CA SER A 161 7.56 -4.66 -17.02
C SER A 161 7.84 -3.69 -15.88
N GLY A 162 6.89 -3.55 -14.95
CA GLY A 162 7.05 -2.67 -13.80
C GLY A 162 6.03 -2.89 -12.68
N THR A 163 6.21 -2.12 -11.60
CA THR A 163 5.20 -1.98 -10.54
C THR A 163 4.37 -0.75 -10.83
N TYR A 164 3.05 -0.94 -10.90
CA TYR A 164 2.10 0.09 -11.27
C TYR A 164 1.39 0.63 -10.04
N PHE A 165 1.16 1.94 -10.04
CA PHE A 165 0.48 2.67 -8.99
C PHE A 165 -0.58 3.57 -9.60
N ALA A 166 -1.59 3.94 -8.81
CA ALA A 166 -2.69 4.78 -9.23
C ALA A 166 -2.95 5.90 -8.22
N GLU A 167 -3.34 7.06 -8.71
CA GLU A 167 -3.92 8.14 -7.89
C GLU A 167 -5.45 8.02 -7.77
N ASN A 168 -6.09 7.14 -8.54
CA ASN A 168 -7.53 6.89 -8.48
C ASN A 168 -7.79 5.44 -7.99
N PRO A 169 -8.61 5.23 -6.94
CA PRO A 169 -8.93 3.90 -6.42
C PRO A 169 -9.82 3.03 -7.30
#